data_AF-A0A9E4A9X2-F1
#
_entry.id   AF-A0A9E4A9X2-F1
#
_cell.length_a   1.000
_cell.length_b   1.000
_cell.length_c   1.000
_cell.angle_alpha   90.00
_cell.angle_beta   90.00
_cell.angle_gamma   90.00
#
_symmetry.space_group_name_H-M   'P 1'
#
loop_
_entity.id
_entity.type
_entity.pdbx_description
1 polymer ?
#
loop_
_entity_poly.entity_id
_entity_poly.type
_entity_poly.pdbx_seq_one_letter_code
_entity_poly.pdbx_strand_id
1 'polypeptide(L)'
;MQINGQDFIIIGENVHTTRVVRRNGKLVTNNPDGIESVRYLDTNKKRRYLVIPESIKKSQEYEEGRVKHVIIAVQAAMSGEEPHASEGVEYIRKIVQRQVDTGTDFLDVNVDEISWRLEEQKEAIRWLVQALQQMSDTPLSIDSSNSEIIAAGLEVYD
;
A
#
# COMPACT_ATOMS: atom_id res chain seq x y z
N MET A 1 -6.70 18.68 -16.83
CA MET A 1 -6.14 20.06 -16.84
C MET A 1 -5.22 20.16 -18.05
N GLN A 2 -5.18 21.27 -18.78
CA GLN A 2 -4.24 21.39 -19.91
C GLN A 2 -3.11 22.36 -19.58
N ILE A 3 -1.88 21.95 -19.88
CA ILE A 3 -0.68 22.80 -19.80
C ILE A 3 -0.09 22.83 -21.21
N ASN A 4 0.01 24.02 -21.79
CA ASN A 4 0.53 24.22 -23.15
C ASN A 4 -0.16 23.37 -24.23
N GLY A 5 -1.47 23.11 -24.08
CA GLY A 5 -2.26 22.33 -25.04
C GLY A 5 -2.08 20.81 -24.94
N GLN A 6 -1.38 20.32 -23.92
CA GLN A 6 -1.31 18.90 -23.58
C GLN A 6 -2.10 18.62 -22.30
N ASP A 7 -2.68 17.43 -22.20
CA ASP A 7 -3.32 16.99 -20.96
C ASP A 7 -2.25 16.77 -19.88
N PHE A 8 -2.47 17.39 -18.72
CA PHE A 8 -1.64 17.23 -17.55
C PHE A 8 -2.03 15.93 -16.84
N ILE A 9 -1.05 15.02 -16.75
CA ILE A 9 -1.20 13.69 -16.15
C ILE A 9 -0.73 13.73 -14.70
N ILE A 10 -1.57 13.21 -13.80
CA ILE A 10 -1.31 13.05 -12.38
C ILE A 10 -1.08 11.58 -12.08
N ILE A 11 0.09 11.27 -11.52
CA ILE A 11 0.43 9.92 -11.05
C ILE A 11 0.40 9.92 -9.52
N GLY A 12 -0.48 9.09 -8.94
CA GLY A 12 -0.69 8.99 -7.51
C GLY A 12 0.16 7.87 -6.89
N GLU A 13 1.13 8.24 -6.06
CA GLU A 13 2.16 7.36 -5.51
C GLU A 13 1.91 6.95 -4.04
N ASN A 14 0.65 6.71 -3.62
CA ASN A 14 0.37 6.24 -2.26
C ASN A 14 0.40 4.70 -2.12
N VAL A 15 0.44 3.94 -3.22
CA VAL A 15 0.54 2.46 -3.21
C VAL A 15 1.99 2.03 -3.42
N HIS A 16 2.88 2.55 -2.58
CA HIS A 16 4.32 2.36 -2.70
C HIS A 16 4.92 1.93 -1.37
N THR A 17 5.70 0.85 -1.37
CA THR A 17 6.32 0.28 -0.15
C THR A 17 7.32 1.19 0.54
N THR A 18 7.82 2.26 -0.11
CA THR A 18 8.68 3.27 0.51
C THR A 18 7.93 4.17 1.50
N ARG A 19 6.59 4.24 1.41
CA ARG A 19 5.77 5.14 2.22
C ARG A 19 5.84 4.82 3.71
N VAL A 20 6.04 5.89 4.49
CA VAL A 20 6.20 5.83 5.94
C VAL A 20 5.21 6.75 6.66
N VAL A 21 4.73 6.29 7.80
CA VAL A 21 4.14 7.17 8.83
C VAL A 21 5.09 7.24 10.02
N ARG A 22 5.07 8.37 10.73
CA ARG A 22 5.90 8.55 11.93
C ARG A 22 5.30 7.78 13.09
N ARG A 23 6.12 6.98 13.79
CA ARG A 23 5.74 6.22 14.99
C ARG A 23 5.22 7.14 16.10
N ASN A 24 5.85 8.29 16.32
CA ASN A 24 5.40 9.29 17.29
C ASN A 24 4.38 10.28 16.67
N GLY A 25 3.78 9.93 15.53
CA GLY A 25 2.80 10.74 14.82
C GLY A 25 1.36 10.43 15.22
N LYS A 26 0.42 11.23 14.71
CA LYS A 26 -1.03 11.13 15.04
C LYS A 26 -1.73 9.85 14.55
N LEU A 27 -1.08 9.08 13.68
CA LEU A 27 -1.64 7.90 13.05
C LEU A 27 -1.23 6.62 13.78
N VAL A 28 -0.05 6.58 14.40
CA VAL A 28 0.39 5.40 15.15
C VAL A 28 -0.08 5.54 16.59
N THR A 29 -0.89 4.58 17.05
CA THR A 29 -1.55 4.61 18.37
C THR A 29 -1.88 3.19 18.80
N ASN A 30 -2.17 2.99 20.08
CA ASN A 30 -2.80 1.76 20.52
C ASN A 30 -4.25 1.69 20.02
N ASN A 31 -4.64 0.52 19.52
CA ASN A 31 -6.02 0.17 19.22
C ASN A 31 -6.80 -0.08 20.54
N PRO A 32 -8.12 -0.36 20.50
CA PRO A 32 -8.91 -0.62 21.71
C PRO A 32 -8.40 -1.77 22.59
N ASP A 33 -7.68 -2.73 22.02
CA ASP A 33 -7.09 -3.88 22.72
C ASP A 33 -5.68 -3.58 23.27
N GLY A 34 -5.19 -2.34 23.15
CA GLY A 34 -3.87 -1.93 23.61
C GLY A 34 -2.72 -2.28 22.65
N ILE A 35 -3.01 -2.74 21.44
CA ILE A 35 -2.01 -3.14 20.44
C ILE A 35 -1.65 -1.94 19.56
N GLU A 36 -0.36 -1.63 19.46
CA GLU A 36 0.12 -0.55 18.61
C GLU A 36 -0.20 -0.80 17.12
N SER A 37 -0.87 0.16 16.50
CA SER A 37 -1.49 0.06 15.18
C SER A 37 -1.44 1.38 14.43
N VAL A 38 -1.50 1.33 13.09
CA VAL A 38 -1.76 2.49 12.25
C VAL A 38 -3.27 2.72 12.19
N ARG A 39 -3.74 3.79 12.82
CA ARG A 39 -5.12 4.25 12.78
C ARG A 39 -5.43 4.95 11.46
N TYR A 40 -6.54 4.58 10.86
CA TYR A 40 -7.07 5.24 9.66
C TYR A 40 -8.60 5.33 9.71
N LEU A 41 -9.17 6.01 8.72
CA LEU A 41 -10.60 6.02 8.47
C LEU A 41 -10.86 5.28 7.17
N ASP A 42 -11.81 4.36 7.15
CA ASP A 42 -12.22 3.67 5.92
C ASP A 42 -12.99 4.60 4.96
N THR A 43 -13.54 4.04 3.88
CA THR A 43 -14.35 4.78 2.90
C THR A 43 -15.63 5.34 3.51
N ASN A 44 -16.16 4.72 4.56
CA ASN A 44 -17.34 5.16 5.31
C ASN A 44 -17.01 6.10 6.49
N LYS A 45 -15.77 6.59 6.58
CA LYS A 45 -15.26 7.43 7.67
C LYS A 45 -15.30 6.75 9.05
N LYS A 46 -15.42 5.42 9.10
CA LYS A 46 -15.32 4.65 10.34
C LYS A 46 -13.85 4.44 10.69
N ARG A 47 -13.53 4.56 11.97
CA ARG A 47 -12.18 4.36 12.49
C ARG A 47 -11.80 2.89 12.45
N ARG A 48 -10.63 2.59 11.90
CA ARG A 48 -10.04 1.25 11.79
C ARG A 48 -8.55 1.28 12.15
N TYR A 49 -7.96 0.10 12.31
CA TYR A 49 -6.62 -0.08 12.87
C TYR A 49 -5.88 -1.19 12.13
N LEU A 50 -4.83 -0.84 11.40
CA LEU A 50 -3.90 -1.78 10.82
C LEU A 50 -2.81 -2.10 11.86
N VAL A 51 -2.83 -3.33 12.39
CA VAL A 51 -1.90 -3.77 13.44
C VAL A 51 -0.46 -3.73 12.92
N ILE A 52 0.48 -3.19 13.72
CA ILE A 52 1.92 -3.23 13.40
C ILE A 52 2.47 -4.58 13.86
N PRO A 53 2.94 -5.46 12.96
CA PRO A 53 3.44 -6.80 13.33
C PRO A 53 4.74 -6.72 14.14
N GLU A 54 4.99 -7.72 14.98
CA GLU A 54 6.24 -7.82 15.75
C GLU A 54 7.50 -7.90 14.89
N SER A 55 7.42 -8.46 13.68
CA SER A 55 8.53 -8.47 12.71
C SER A 55 8.94 -7.05 12.32
N ILE A 56 7.97 -6.15 12.10
CA ILE A 56 8.22 -4.75 11.78
C ILE A 56 8.75 -4.00 12.99
N LYS A 57 8.26 -4.28 14.21
CA LYS A 57 8.74 -3.63 15.44
C LYS A 57 10.22 -3.92 15.74
N LYS A 58 10.76 -5.01 15.19
CA LYS A 58 12.17 -5.41 15.31
C LYS A 58 13.06 -4.81 14.22
N SER A 59 12.51 -4.03 13.27
CA SER A 59 13.30 -3.42 12.21
C SER A 59 13.98 -2.14 12.69
N GLN A 60 15.17 -1.85 12.13
CA GLN A 60 15.89 -0.61 12.39
C GLN A 60 15.03 0.62 12.03
N GLU A 61 14.24 0.55 10.96
CA GLU A 61 13.39 1.67 10.56
C GLU A 61 12.34 2.01 11.60
N TYR A 62 11.76 1.00 12.24
CA TYR A 62 10.79 1.19 13.31
C TYR A 62 11.46 1.79 14.57
N GLU A 63 12.68 1.36 14.91
CA GLU A 63 13.48 1.98 15.98
C GLU A 63 13.77 3.46 15.69
N GLU A 64 14.04 3.80 14.43
CA GLU A 64 14.20 5.17 13.93
C GLU A 64 12.86 5.94 13.77
N GLY A 65 11.75 5.36 14.22
CA GLY A 65 10.43 5.98 14.26
C GLY A 65 9.71 6.05 12.92
N ARG A 66 10.08 5.21 11.95
CA ARG A 66 9.43 5.07 10.63
C ARG A 66 8.63 3.76 10.58
N VAL A 67 7.33 3.86 10.30
CA VAL A 67 6.44 2.70 10.13
C VAL A 67 6.05 2.58 8.66
N LYS A 68 6.50 1.51 8.01
CA LYS A 68 6.23 1.18 6.59
C LYS A 68 4.82 0.61 6.41
N HIS A 69 3.83 1.48 6.50
CA HIS A 69 2.42 1.06 6.57
C HIS A 69 1.91 0.34 5.31
N VAL A 70 2.47 0.64 4.12
CA VAL A 70 2.08 -0.05 2.87
C VAL A 70 2.62 -1.49 2.88
N ILE A 71 3.86 -1.71 3.31
CA ILE A 71 4.43 -3.05 3.50
C ILE A 71 3.53 -3.85 4.46
N ILE A 72 3.17 -3.27 5.60
CA ILE A 72 2.28 -3.93 6.58
C ILE A 72 0.95 -4.32 5.94
N ALA A 73 0.31 -3.41 5.20
CA ALA A 73 -0.99 -3.65 4.60
C ALA A 73 -0.95 -4.76 3.55
N VAL A 74 0.06 -4.74 2.66
CA VAL A 74 0.23 -5.76 1.60
C VAL A 74 0.55 -7.12 2.22
N GLN A 75 1.49 -7.19 3.16
CA GLN A 75 1.82 -8.44 3.86
C GLN A 75 0.62 -9.00 4.64
N ALA A 76 -0.12 -8.15 5.35
CA ALA A 76 -1.32 -8.56 6.07
C ALA A 76 -2.36 -9.12 5.10
N ALA A 77 -2.65 -8.41 4.01
CA ALA A 77 -3.62 -8.83 3.02
C ALA A 77 -3.25 -10.16 2.32
N MET A 78 -1.97 -10.35 1.99
CA MET A 78 -1.46 -11.57 1.37
C MET A 78 -1.42 -12.78 2.32
N SER A 79 -1.38 -12.56 3.64
CA SER A 79 -1.26 -13.65 4.62
C SER A 79 -2.45 -14.61 4.63
N GLY A 80 -3.64 -14.14 4.25
CA GLY A 80 -4.89 -14.89 4.41
C GLY A 80 -5.34 -15.10 5.86
N GLU A 81 -4.62 -14.55 6.85
CA GLU A 81 -4.93 -14.71 8.27
C GLU A 81 -5.93 -13.64 8.74
N GLU A 82 -7.15 -14.04 9.07
CA GLU A 82 -8.15 -13.11 9.60
C GLU A 82 -7.93 -12.80 11.11
N PRO A 83 -8.19 -11.56 11.57
CA PRO A 83 -8.78 -10.44 10.82
C PRO A 83 -7.75 -9.60 10.03
N HIS A 84 -6.47 -9.96 10.03
CA HIS A 84 -5.40 -9.14 9.44
C HIS A 84 -5.50 -9.03 7.92
N ALA A 85 -5.89 -10.11 7.24
CA ALA A 85 -6.05 -10.14 5.80
C ALA A 85 -7.10 -9.14 5.32
N SER A 86 -8.33 -9.22 5.85
CA SER A 86 -9.39 -8.27 5.48
C SER A 86 -9.06 -6.83 5.87
N GLU A 87 -8.36 -6.61 6.99
CA GLU A 87 -7.91 -5.28 7.41
C GLU A 87 -6.83 -4.70 6.49
N GLY A 88 -5.89 -5.51 6.02
CA GLY A 88 -4.89 -5.12 5.03
C GLY A 88 -5.52 -4.69 3.71
N VAL A 89 -6.48 -5.48 3.20
CA VAL A 89 -7.24 -5.14 1.98
C VAL A 89 -8.00 -3.83 2.15
N GLU A 90 -8.66 -3.62 3.29
CA GLU A 90 -9.39 -2.37 3.56
C GLU A 90 -8.46 -1.15 3.67
N TYR A 91 -7.27 -1.32 4.25
CA TYR A 91 -6.27 -0.26 4.29
C TYR A 91 -5.79 0.11 2.87
N ILE A 92 -5.51 -0.89 2.02
CA ILE A 92 -5.13 -0.68 0.61
C ILE A 92 -6.26 0.03 -0.14
N ARG A 93 -7.50 -0.44 0.00
CA ARG A 93 -8.68 0.22 -0.59
C ARG A 93 -8.77 1.68 -0.17
N LYS A 94 -8.49 2.00 1.09
CA LYS A 94 -8.53 3.38 1.56
C LYS A 94 -7.47 4.25 0.89
N ILE A 95 -6.22 3.79 0.78
CA ILE A 95 -5.16 4.59 0.14
C ILE A 95 -5.43 4.78 -1.35
N VAL A 96 -5.98 3.78 -2.04
CA VAL A 96 -6.39 3.84 -3.44
C VAL A 96 -7.50 4.86 -3.61
N GLN A 97 -8.62 4.70 -2.90
CA GLN A 97 -9.79 5.55 -3.03
C GLN A 97 -9.44 7.02 -2.77
N ARG A 98 -8.53 7.29 -1.83
CA ARG A 98 -8.07 8.65 -1.56
C ARG A 98 -7.43 9.33 -2.78
N GLN A 99 -6.76 8.57 -3.64
CA GLN A 99 -6.12 9.10 -4.86
C GLN A 99 -7.12 9.21 -6.01
N VAL A 100 -7.98 8.21 -6.16
CA VAL A 100 -9.06 8.19 -7.16
C VAL A 100 -10.03 9.35 -6.94
N ASP A 101 -10.46 9.58 -5.68
CA ASP A 101 -11.33 10.70 -5.30
C ASP A 101 -10.73 12.07 -5.60
N THR A 102 -9.40 12.16 -5.69
CA THR A 102 -8.68 13.40 -6.02
C THR A 102 -8.40 13.57 -7.51
N GLY A 103 -8.85 12.63 -8.35
CA GLY A 103 -8.72 12.70 -9.81
C GLY A 103 -7.32 12.35 -10.32
N THR A 104 -6.65 11.37 -9.71
CA THR A 104 -5.39 10.84 -10.27
C THR A 104 -5.66 10.11 -11.60
N ASP A 105 -4.79 10.31 -12.58
CA ASP A 105 -4.92 9.65 -13.88
C ASP A 105 -4.33 8.24 -13.84
N PHE A 106 -3.28 8.03 -13.04
CA PHE A 106 -2.65 6.72 -12.79
C PHE A 106 -2.42 6.48 -11.29
N LEU A 107 -2.37 5.22 -10.89
CA LEU A 107 -1.87 4.77 -9.59
C LEU A 107 -0.46 4.21 -9.76
N ASP A 108 0.53 4.81 -9.10
CA ASP A 108 1.87 4.24 -9.04
C ASP A 108 1.91 3.11 -7.99
N VAL A 109 2.43 1.96 -8.43
CA VAL A 109 2.38 0.69 -7.69
C VAL A 109 3.78 0.11 -7.61
N ASN A 110 4.34 0.10 -6.41
CA ASN A 110 5.70 -0.36 -6.16
C ASN A 110 5.76 -1.28 -4.93
N VAL A 111 6.50 -2.38 -5.07
CA VAL A 111 6.71 -3.40 -4.01
C VAL A 111 8.18 -3.65 -3.67
N ASP A 112 9.11 -2.85 -4.16
CA ASP A 112 10.56 -3.14 -4.10
C ASP A 112 11.07 -3.37 -2.67
N GLU A 113 10.60 -2.59 -1.69
CA GLU A 113 11.04 -2.73 -0.30
C GLU A 113 10.29 -3.80 0.51
N ILE A 114 9.36 -4.56 -0.09
CA ILE A 114 8.56 -5.55 0.67
C ILE A 114 9.38 -6.75 1.15
N SER A 115 10.43 -7.10 0.41
CA SER A 115 11.31 -8.23 0.69
C SER A 115 12.64 -8.07 -0.04
N TRP A 116 13.68 -8.73 0.47
CA TRP A 116 14.96 -8.90 -0.21
C TRP A 116 14.97 -10.05 -1.23
N ARG A 117 13.90 -10.85 -1.25
CA ARG A 117 13.78 -12.05 -2.11
C ARG A 117 12.95 -11.70 -3.34
N LEU A 118 13.55 -11.83 -4.52
CA LEU A 118 12.92 -11.51 -5.79
C LEU A 118 11.57 -12.22 -6.01
N GLU A 119 11.49 -13.51 -5.66
CA GLU A 119 10.24 -14.25 -5.82
C GLU A 119 9.12 -13.73 -4.91
N GLU A 120 9.43 -13.30 -3.69
CA GLU A 120 8.42 -12.68 -2.81
C GLU A 120 7.97 -11.32 -3.35
N GLN A 121 8.87 -10.54 -3.95
CA GLN A 121 8.52 -9.28 -4.64
C GLN A 121 7.62 -9.54 -5.85
N LYS A 122 7.91 -10.57 -6.65
CA LYS A 122 7.07 -10.98 -7.79
C LYS A 122 5.70 -11.48 -7.36
N GLU A 123 5.62 -12.26 -6.27
CA GLU A 123 4.35 -12.67 -5.68
C GLU A 123 3.54 -11.45 -5.20
N ALA A 124 4.21 -10.50 -4.54
CA ALA A 124 3.57 -9.29 -4.05
C ALA A 124 3.02 -8.40 -5.17
N ILE A 125 3.80 -8.14 -6.23
CA ILE A 125 3.32 -7.29 -7.32
C ILE A 125 2.15 -7.93 -8.07
N ARG A 126 2.18 -9.26 -8.30
CA ARG A 126 1.06 -9.96 -8.94
C ARG A 126 -0.22 -9.84 -8.13
N TRP A 127 -0.12 -10.15 -6.84
CA TRP A 127 -1.26 -10.06 -5.92
C TRP A 127 -1.81 -8.62 -5.87
N LEU A 128 -0.91 -7.64 -5.76
CA LEU A 128 -1.30 -6.23 -5.62
C LEU A 128 -1.95 -5.70 -6.90
N VAL A 129 -1.40 -5.99 -8.08
CA VAL A 129 -2.02 -5.61 -9.36
C VAL A 129 -3.43 -6.18 -9.49
N GLN A 130 -3.62 -7.47 -9.23
CA GLN A 130 -4.95 -8.09 -9.27
C GLN A 130 -5.91 -7.46 -8.25
N ALA A 131 -5.45 -7.21 -7.02
CA ALA A 131 -6.28 -6.59 -5.99
C ALA A 131 -6.70 -5.15 -6.37
N LEU A 132 -5.78 -4.35 -6.94
CA LEU A 132 -6.03 -2.97 -7.32
C LEU A 132 -7.02 -2.84 -8.48
N GLN A 133 -6.93 -3.72 -9.49
CA GLN A 133 -7.87 -3.77 -10.61
C GLN A 133 -9.32 -4.06 -10.15
N GLN A 134 -9.50 -4.72 -9.00
CA GLN A 134 -10.81 -4.93 -8.39
C GLN A 134 -11.28 -3.74 -7.53
N MET A 135 -10.40 -2.79 -7.22
CA MET A 135 -10.69 -1.63 -6.35
C MET A 135 -10.94 -0.34 -7.13
N SER A 136 -10.43 -0.21 -8.35
CA SER A 136 -10.56 1.00 -9.18
C SER A 136 -10.34 0.70 -10.65
N ASP A 137 -11.00 1.47 -11.52
CA ASP A 137 -10.75 1.50 -12.97
C ASP A 137 -9.54 2.38 -13.36
N THR A 138 -8.91 3.06 -12.38
CA THR A 138 -7.73 3.89 -12.63
C THR A 138 -6.54 3.02 -13.05
N PRO A 139 -5.90 3.29 -14.20
CA PRO A 139 -4.79 2.47 -14.68
C PRO A 139 -3.60 2.51 -13.71
N LEU A 140 -2.85 1.39 -13.65
CA LEU A 140 -1.67 1.29 -12.79
C LEU A 140 -0.40 1.57 -13.59
N SER A 141 0.51 2.31 -12.96
CA SER A 141 1.91 2.44 -13.34
C SER A 141 2.72 1.48 -12.47
N ILE A 142 3.10 0.33 -13.04
CA ILE A 142 3.92 -0.65 -12.31
C ILE A 142 5.36 -0.13 -12.24
N ASP A 143 5.79 0.23 -11.04
CA ASP A 143 7.10 0.80 -10.77
C ASP A 143 8.01 -0.17 -10.00
N SER A 144 9.19 -0.39 -10.57
CA SER A 144 10.27 -1.15 -9.96
C SER A 144 11.58 -0.87 -10.67
N SER A 145 12.67 -0.93 -9.93
CA SER A 145 14.02 -0.95 -10.50
C SER A 145 14.38 -2.28 -11.20
N ASN A 146 13.58 -3.33 -11.00
CA ASN A 146 13.81 -4.67 -11.55
C ASN A 146 12.77 -5.02 -12.62
N SER A 147 13.23 -5.21 -13.87
CA SER A 147 12.38 -5.55 -15.00
C SER A 147 11.58 -6.85 -14.82
N GLU A 148 12.08 -7.81 -14.02
CA GLU A 148 11.35 -9.05 -13.76
C GLU A 148 10.12 -8.83 -12.86
N ILE A 149 10.16 -7.84 -11.96
CA ILE A 149 9.01 -7.45 -11.14
C ILE A 149 7.98 -6.74 -12.01
N ILE A 150 8.44 -5.83 -12.89
CA ILE A 150 7.56 -5.16 -13.86
C ILE A 150 6.86 -6.20 -14.75
N ALA A 151 7.62 -7.15 -15.31
CA ALA A 151 7.07 -8.21 -16.14
C ALA A 151 6.04 -9.07 -15.40
N ALA A 152 6.32 -9.45 -14.14
CA ALA A 152 5.40 -10.21 -13.31
C ALA A 152 4.09 -9.44 -13.03
N GLY A 153 4.15 -8.14 -12.79
CA GLY A 153 2.95 -7.31 -12.61
C GLY A 153 2.14 -7.19 -13.90
N LEU A 154 2.79 -6.97 -15.05
CA LEU A 154 2.13 -6.87 -16.36
C LEU A 154 1.50 -8.18 -16.82
N GLU A 155 2.04 -9.34 -16.40
CA GLU A 155 1.51 -10.67 -16.73
C GLU A 155 0.08 -10.89 -16.23
N VAL A 156 -0.31 -10.21 -15.14
CA VAL A 156 -1.63 -10.34 -14.50
C VAL A 156 -2.50 -9.08 -14.65
N TYR A 157 -2.10 -8.18 -15.54
CA TYR A 157 -2.82 -6.96 -15.86
C TYR A 157 -3.81 -7.22 -17.00
N ASP A 158 -5.09 -6.92 -16.78
CA ASP A 158 -6.21 -7.15 -17.72
C ASP A 158 -6.44 -5.98 -18.69
#